data_AF-A0A8B7JUQ5-F1
#
_entry.id   AF-A0A8B7JUQ5-F1
#
_cell.length_a   1.000
_cell.length_b   1.000
_cell.length_c   1.000
_cell.angle_alpha   90.00
_cell.angle_beta   90.00
_cell.angle_gamma   90.00
#
_symmetry.space_group_name_H-M   'P 1'
#
loop_
_entity.id
_entity.type
_entity.pdbx_description
1 polymer ?
#
loop_
_entity_poly.entity_id
_entity_poly.type
_entity_poly.pdbx_seq_one_letter_code
_entity_poly.pdbx_strand_id
1 'polypeptide(L)'
;MKQRKSACSTRSWRMGNFDTFWTNPQYRLRLLEEDDDPEDEEVVCSFLVALMQKNRRKERKLGANLYTIGFAIYEVPKEMYGNKQHLQKDFFLYNASKARSKTYINMREISERFRLPPNEYVVIPSTYEPHQEGEFILRVFSEKRSLSEEVENMIEAQRPSHASRKAHEPTEEEKQFRNIFRQIAGDDMEINAEELRNVLNNVVKKHKDLKTEGFELESCRSMIALMDTDGSGKINFDEFQHLWDKIKSWQKIFKRYDTDHSGTINSYEMRNAVNDAGFRLNNQLYDIITMRYADKNMNIDFDSFICCFVRLDAMFRAFHAFDKDGDGIIKLNVLEWLQLTMYA
;
A
#
# COMPACT_ATOMS: atom_id res chain seq x y z
N MET A 1 -26.32 11.04 -11.94
CA MET A 1 -26.18 10.11 -10.78
C MET A 1 -25.28 10.77 -9.72
N LYS A 2 -25.70 10.89 -8.45
CA LYS A 2 -24.85 11.47 -7.38
C LYS A 2 -23.87 10.41 -6.88
N GLN A 3 -22.60 10.52 -7.24
CA GLN A 3 -21.56 9.72 -6.60
C GLN A 3 -20.81 10.61 -5.60
N ARG A 4 -21.01 10.31 -4.31
CA ARG A 4 -20.22 10.85 -3.20
C ARG A 4 -19.06 9.88 -2.98
N LYS A 5 -17.83 10.31 -3.26
CA LYS A 5 -16.62 9.57 -2.90
C LYS A 5 -15.95 10.26 -1.72
N SER A 6 -15.56 9.49 -0.70
CA SER A 6 -15.03 10.03 0.56
C SER A 6 -13.65 9.49 0.88
N ALA A 7 -12.76 10.44 1.20
CA ALA A 7 -11.53 10.34 2.00
C ALA A 7 -10.31 9.63 1.39
N CYS A 8 -9.27 10.42 1.11
CA CYS A 8 -7.87 10.06 1.32
C CYS A 8 -7.03 11.37 1.38
N SER A 9 -5.81 11.34 1.93
CA SER A 9 -4.90 12.50 2.00
C SER A 9 -4.37 12.88 0.61
N THR A 10 -4.27 14.18 0.32
CA THR A 10 -3.71 14.72 -0.94
C THR A 10 -2.26 15.15 -0.74
N ARG A 11 -1.37 14.89 -1.70
CA ARG A 11 0.05 15.31 -1.69
C ARG A 11 0.53 15.84 -3.05
N SER A 12 0.76 17.16 -3.13
CA SER A 12 1.51 17.93 -4.17
C SER A 12 1.05 17.89 -5.62
N TRP A 13 1.17 19.03 -6.32
CA TRP A 13 1.07 19.15 -7.78
C TRP A 13 2.22 19.93 -8.43
N ARG A 14 3.23 20.38 -7.66
CA ARG A 14 4.20 21.38 -8.17
C ARG A 14 4.83 20.90 -9.49
N MET A 15 4.61 21.65 -10.58
CA MET A 15 5.26 21.42 -11.87
C MET A 15 6.77 21.24 -11.64
N GLY A 16 7.30 20.06 -11.97
CA GLY A 16 8.70 19.69 -11.79
C GLY A 16 8.98 18.75 -10.61
N ASN A 17 8.01 18.46 -9.73
CA ASN A 17 8.19 17.51 -8.62
C ASN A 17 7.29 16.26 -8.77
N PHE A 18 7.49 15.53 -9.88
CA PHE A 18 6.82 14.25 -10.16
C PHE A 18 7.12 13.17 -9.11
N ASP A 19 8.13 13.38 -8.26
CA ASP A 19 8.53 12.44 -7.22
C ASP A 19 7.40 12.11 -6.27
N THR A 20 6.47 13.05 -6.06
CA THR A 20 5.38 12.91 -5.09
C THR A 20 3.96 12.92 -5.66
N PHE A 21 3.77 13.46 -6.86
CA PHE A 21 2.42 13.61 -7.44
C PHE A 21 1.68 12.27 -7.64
N TRP A 22 2.40 11.22 -8.02
CA TRP A 22 1.82 9.93 -8.35
C TRP A 22 1.16 9.22 -7.16
N THR A 23 1.46 9.59 -5.91
CA THR A 23 0.81 9.00 -4.72
C THR A 23 -0.48 9.68 -4.31
N ASN A 24 -0.87 10.75 -4.98
CA ASN A 24 -2.22 11.28 -4.78
C ASN A 24 -3.26 10.20 -5.07
N PRO A 25 -4.41 10.25 -4.39
CA PRO A 25 -5.48 9.31 -4.64
C PRO A 25 -5.91 9.32 -6.11
N GLN A 26 -6.21 8.16 -6.68
CA GLN A 26 -6.48 8.02 -8.12
C GLN A 26 -7.89 7.51 -8.37
N TYR A 27 -8.72 8.32 -9.04
CA TYR A 27 -10.12 7.97 -9.31
C TYR A 27 -10.35 7.70 -10.78
N ARG A 28 -10.70 6.47 -11.14
CA ARG A 28 -11.02 6.16 -12.52
C ARG A 28 -12.43 6.59 -12.92
N LEU A 29 -12.51 7.10 -14.13
CA LEU A 29 -13.69 7.65 -14.77
C LEU A 29 -13.77 7.07 -16.17
N ARG A 30 -14.77 6.23 -16.44
CA ARG A 30 -15.01 5.68 -17.76
C ARG A 30 -16.20 6.39 -18.40
N LEU A 31 -15.91 7.12 -19.47
CA LEU A 31 -16.89 7.80 -20.32
C LEU A 31 -17.26 6.85 -21.46
N LEU A 32 -18.54 6.55 -21.61
CA LEU A 32 -19.04 5.47 -22.49
C LEU A 32 -19.79 6.01 -23.70
N GLU A 33 -20.75 6.89 -23.45
CA GLU A 33 -21.71 7.38 -24.43
C GLU A 33 -21.51 8.88 -24.65
N GLU A 34 -21.56 9.29 -25.91
CA GLU A 34 -21.56 10.70 -26.32
C GLU A 34 -22.85 11.42 -25.88
N ASP A 35 -22.79 12.75 -25.78
CA ASP A 35 -23.93 13.58 -25.43
C ASP A 35 -24.98 13.58 -26.56
N ASP A 36 -26.27 13.74 -26.24
CA ASP A 36 -27.36 13.78 -27.25
C ASP A 36 -27.49 15.19 -27.86
N ASP A 37 -26.39 15.80 -28.32
CA ASP A 37 -26.40 17.12 -28.95
C ASP A 37 -26.26 16.99 -30.48
N PRO A 38 -27.36 17.17 -31.25
CA PRO A 38 -27.31 17.06 -32.71
C PRO A 38 -26.53 18.20 -33.39
N GLU A 39 -26.14 19.25 -32.67
CA GLU A 39 -25.31 20.35 -33.18
C GLU A 39 -23.80 20.10 -32.97
N ASP A 40 -23.42 19.10 -32.17
CA ASP A 40 -22.02 18.73 -31.96
C ASP A 40 -21.53 17.75 -33.04
N GLU A 41 -20.59 18.19 -33.87
CA GLU A 41 -19.92 17.33 -34.86
C GLU A 41 -18.88 16.38 -34.22
N GLU A 42 -18.51 16.61 -32.95
CA GLU A 42 -17.50 15.84 -32.22
C GLU A 42 -18.12 14.86 -31.22
N VAL A 43 -17.71 13.59 -31.31
CA VAL A 43 -18.07 12.50 -30.36
C VAL A 43 -17.43 12.80 -28.99
N VAL A 44 -18.15 13.49 -28.11
CA VAL A 44 -17.67 13.87 -26.77
C VAL A 44 -18.67 13.59 -25.68
N CYS A 45 -18.15 13.44 -24.46
CA CYS A 45 -18.92 13.27 -23.24
C CYS A 45 -18.72 14.50 -22.34
N SER A 46 -19.82 15.11 -21.91
CA SER A 46 -19.83 16.23 -20.99
C SER A 46 -19.87 15.76 -19.54
N PHE A 47 -18.96 16.29 -18.72
CA PHE A 47 -18.93 16.01 -17.29
C PHE A 47 -18.39 17.18 -16.46
N LEU A 48 -18.85 17.25 -15.21
CA LEU A 48 -18.39 18.20 -14.19
C LEU A 48 -17.57 17.43 -13.15
N VAL A 49 -16.37 17.92 -12.85
CA VAL A 49 -15.57 17.46 -11.70
C VAL A 49 -15.62 18.53 -10.62
N ALA A 50 -16.00 18.15 -9.40
CA ALA A 50 -16.02 19.03 -8.23
C ALA A 50 -15.23 18.42 -7.07
N LEU A 51 -14.15 19.10 -6.67
CA LEU A 51 -13.27 18.74 -5.57
C LEU A 51 -13.50 19.68 -4.38
N MET A 52 -13.85 19.15 -3.22
CA MET A 52 -14.13 19.91 -2.00
C MET A 52 -13.32 19.41 -0.81
N GLN A 53 -12.60 20.29 -0.10
CA GLN A 53 -11.92 19.97 1.16
C GLN A 53 -12.92 19.91 2.35
N LYS A 54 -12.82 18.86 3.19
CA LYS A 54 -13.67 18.59 4.36
C LYS A 54 -13.05 19.15 5.65
N ASN A 55 -13.88 19.26 6.70
CA ASN A 55 -13.52 19.51 8.11
C ASN A 55 -12.74 20.80 8.46
N ARG A 56 -12.26 21.58 7.48
CA ARG A 56 -11.53 22.85 7.69
C ARG A 56 -12.31 23.92 8.45
N ARG A 57 -13.65 23.90 8.43
CA ARG A 57 -14.47 24.83 9.24
C ARG A 57 -14.27 24.63 10.74
N LYS A 58 -14.04 23.39 11.18
CA LYS A 58 -13.77 23.06 12.59
C LYS A 58 -12.38 23.57 12.99
N GLU A 59 -11.41 23.44 12.09
CA GLU A 59 -10.01 23.81 12.28
C GLU A 59 -9.73 25.31 12.10
N ARG A 60 -10.64 26.06 11.47
CA ARG A 60 -10.56 27.54 11.43
C ARG A 60 -10.52 28.15 12.83
N LYS A 61 -11.14 27.51 13.83
CA LYS A 61 -11.07 27.96 15.24
C LYS A 61 -9.66 27.82 15.83
N LEU A 62 -8.80 27.00 15.21
CA LEU A 62 -7.39 26.78 15.56
C LEU A 62 -6.44 27.54 14.62
N GLY A 63 -6.96 28.45 13.78
CA GLY A 63 -6.14 29.24 12.85
C GLY A 63 -5.76 28.54 11.54
N ALA A 64 -6.33 27.37 11.24
CA ALA A 64 -6.01 26.65 10.00
C ALA A 64 -6.58 27.35 8.77
N ASN A 65 -5.72 27.55 7.76
CA ASN A 65 -6.10 28.05 6.45
C ASN A 65 -6.66 26.93 5.56
N LEU A 66 -7.49 27.32 4.59
CA LEU A 66 -7.85 26.44 3.49
C LEU A 66 -6.58 26.13 2.67
N TYR A 67 -6.52 24.93 2.08
CA TYR A 67 -5.45 24.59 1.16
C TYR A 67 -5.75 25.09 -0.26
N THR A 68 -4.67 25.40 -0.97
CA THR A 68 -4.71 25.59 -2.41
C THR A 68 -4.87 24.22 -3.08
N ILE A 69 -6.05 23.95 -3.63
CA ILE A 69 -6.43 22.64 -4.17
C ILE A 69 -6.68 22.72 -5.69
N GLY A 70 -6.56 21.58 -6.35
CA GLY A 70 -6.85 21.40 -7.77
C GLY A 70 -6.85 19.93 -8.14
N PHE A 71 -7.03 19.63 -9.43
CA PHE A 71 -6.99 18.27 -9.93
C PHE A 71 -6.50 18.21 -11.36
N ALA A 72 -5.97 17.05 -11.76
CA ALA A 72 -5.59 16.75 -13.13
C ALA A 72 -6.30 15.48 -13.62
N ILE A 73 -6.53 15.40 -14.93
CA ILE A 73 -7.22 14.30 -15.61
C ILE A 73 -6.28 13.76 -16.68
N TYR A 74 -5.97 12.47 -16.61
CA TYR A 74 -5.12 11.78 -17.57
C TYR A 74 -5.95 10.73 -18.32
N GLU A 75 -5.67 10.58 -19.61
CA GLU A 75 -6.22 9.50 -20.43
C GLU A 75 -5.45 8.21 -20.14
N VAL A 76 -6.16 7.11 -19.92
CA VAL A 76 -5.54 5.80 -19.68
C VAL A 76 -5.28 5.13 -21.04
N PRO A 77 -4.05 4.68 -21.33
CA PRO A 77 -3.74 3.89 -22.52
C PRO A 77 -4.53 2.57 -22.55
N LYS A 78 -4.91 2.13 -23.74
CA LYS A 78 -5.76 0.95 -23.96
C LYS A 78 -5.15 -0.33 -23.40
N GLU A 79 -3.82 -0.42 -23.36
CA GLU A 79 -3.05 -1.54 -22.81
C GLU A 79 -3.25 -1.68 -21.29
N MET A 80 -3.67 -0.61 -20.62
CA MET A 80 -3.91 -0.55 -19.17
C MET A 80 -5.40 -0.55 -18.80
N TYR A 81 -6.29 -0.78 -19.77
CA TYR A 81 -7.72 -0.93 -19.49
C TYR A 81 -7.99 -2.16 -18.63
N GLY A 82 -8.87 -2.00 -17.65
CA GLY A 82 -9.16 -3.05 -16.67
C GLY A 82 -8.04 -3.30 -15.67
N ASN A 83 -6.84 -2.73 -15.85
CA ASN A 83 -5.81 -2.73 -14.81
C ASN A 83 -6.22 -1.75 -13.71
N LYS A 84 -6.75 -2.29 -12.61
CA LYS A 84 -7.11 -1.54 -11.40
C LYS A 84 -5.92 -1.31 -10.47
N GLN A 85 -4.71 -1.20 -11.01
CA GLN A 85 -3.54 -0.79 -10.23
C GLN A 85 -3.46 0.74 -10.14
N HIS A 86 -2.92 1.19 -9.01
CA HIS A 86 -2.46 2.56 -8.80
C HIS A 86 -1.37 2.88 -9.83
N LEU A 87 -1.57 3.94 -10.61
CA LEU A 87 -0.63 4.35 -11.65
C LEU A 87 0.65 4.87 -11.01
N GLN A 88 1.77 4.41 -11.53
CA GLN A 88 3.11 4.65 -10.98
C GLN A 88 3.72 5.95 -11.52
N LYS A 89 4.83 6.40 -10.93
CA LYS A 89 5.55 7.62 -11.33
C LYS A 89 5.79 7.72 -12.84
N ASP A 90 6.26 6.63 -13.46
CA ASP A 90 6.58 6.58 -14.88
C ASP A 90 5.38 6.91 -15.77
N PHE A 91 4.17 6.51 -15.37
CA PHE A 91 2.96 6.87 -16.10
C PHE A 91 2.84 8.39 -16.23
N PHE A 92 3.00 9.13 -15.13
CA PHE A 92 2.85 10.59 -15.14
C PHE A 92 4.04 11.32 -15.75
N LEU A 93 5.21 10.68 -15.83
CA LEU A 93 6.39 11.22 -16.53
C LEU A 93 6.22 11.16 -18.06
N TYR A 94 5.60 10.09 -18.57
CA TYR A 94 5.48 9.86 -20.01
C TYR A 94 4.11 10.21 -20.60
N ASN A 95 3.10 10.46 -19.78
CA ASN A 95 1.75 10.84 -20.23
C ASN A 95 1.42 12.26 -19.80
N ALA A 96 0.99 13.10 -20.74
CA ALA A 96 0.51 14.45 -20.45
C ALA A 96 -0.92 14.43 -19.92
N SER A 97 -1.26 15.36 -19.02
CA SER A 97 -2.64 15.55 -18.57
C SER A 97 -3.52 15.97 -19.75
N LYS A 98 -4.62 15.25 -19.96
CA LYS A 98 -5.61 15.57 -21.00
C LYS A 98 -6.43 16.81 -20.64
N ALA A 99 -6.76 16.94 -19.37
CA ALA A 99 -7.45 18.09 -18.80
C ALA A 99 -6.99 18.32 -17.36
N ARG A 100 -7.28 19.49 -16.80
CA ARG A 100 -6.96 19.85 -15.41
C ARG A 100 -7.81 21.04 -14.98
N SER A 101 -7.93 21.26 -13.68
CA SER A 101 -8.47 22.51 -13.16
C SER A 101 -7.65 23.69 -13.69
N LYS A 102 -8.31 24.77 -14.13
CA LYS A 102 -7.67 25.97 -14.70
C LYS A 102 -6.65 26.59 -13.76
N THR A 103 -6.97 26.63 -12.47
CA THR A 103 -6.07 27.15 -11.43
C THR A 103 -6.14 26.30 -10.17
N TYR A 104 -4.99 26.18 -9.51
CA TYR A 104 -4.94 25.75 -8.12
C TYR A 104 -5.36 26.92 -7.25
N ILE A 105 -6.43 26.75 -6.48
CA ILE A 105 -7.06 27.86 -5.78
C ILE A 105 -7.33 27.54 -4.33
N ASN A 106 -7.13 28.54 -3.48
CA ASN A 106 -7.39 28.43 -2.05
C ASN A 106 -8.89 28.65 -1.75
N MET A 107 -9.73 27.74 -2.23
CA MET A 107 -11.17 27.72 -1.98
C MET A 107 -11.61 26.39 -1.40
N ARG A 108 -12.76 26.41 -0.71
CA ARG A 108 -13.34 25.19 -0.13
C ARG A 108 -13.66 24.15 -1.20
N GLU A 109 -14.10 24.60 -2.36
CA GLU A 109 -14.49 23.75 -3.48
C GLU A 109 -14.04 24.39 -4.79
N ILE A 110 -13.51 23.56 -5.69
CA ILE A 110 -13.26 23.89 -7.09
C ILE A 110 -14.09 22.95 -7.96
N SER A 111 -14.83 23.50 -8.92
CA SER A 111 -15.66 22.73 -9.84
C SER A 111 -15.51 23.24 -11.26
N GLU A 112 -15.23 22.34 -12.20
CA GLU A 112 -15.07 22.68 -13.62
C GLU A 112 -15.75 21.65 -14.52
N ARG A 113 -16.26 22.13 -15.67
CA ARG A 113 -16.87 21.31 -16.71
C ARG A 113 -15.83 20.98 -17.78
N PHE A 114 -15.88 19.75 -18.27
CA PHE A 114 -15.01 19.22 -19.31
C PHE A 114 -15.83 18.51 -20.36
N ARG A 115 -15.31 18.52 -21.59
CA ARG A 115 -15.77 17.72 -22.73
C ARG A 115 -14.57 16.91 -23.20
N LEU A 116 -14.66 15.59 -23.12
CA LEU A 116 -13.61 14.66 -23.53
C LEU A 116 -14.23 13.51 -24.33
N PRO A 117 -13.50 12.89 -25.28
CA PRO A 117 -14.03 11.76 -26.04
C PRO A 117 -14.32 10.55 -25.13
N PRO A 118 -15.18 9.60 -25.57
CA PRO A 118 -15.43 8.35 -24.85
C PRO A 118 -14.12 7.55 -24.66
N ASN A 119 -13.70 7.39 -23.41
CA ASN A 119 -12.48 6.69 -23.03
C ASN A 119 -12.45 6.43 -21.51
N GLU A 120 -11.40 5.76 -21.04
CA GLU A 120 -11.07 5.63 -19.63
C GLU A 120 -10.07 6.71 -19.21
N TYR A 121 -10.38 7.40 -18.12
CA TYR A 121 -9.60 8.48 -17.56
C TYR A 121 -9.30 8.21 -16.09
N VAL A 122 -8.27 8.88 -15.57
CA VAL A 122 -7.98 8.94 -14.14
C VAL A 122 -7.97 10.40 -13.68
N VAL A 123 -8.69 10.69 -12.61
CA VAL A 123 -8.75 12.00 -11.95
C VAL A 123 -7.89 11.95 -10.71
N ILE A 124 -6.92 12.86 -10.65
CA ILE A 124 -5.95 12.99 -9.56
C ILE A 124 -6.21 14.31 -8.82
N PRO A 125 -6.96 14.30 -7.70
CA PRO A 125 -7.07 15.45 -6.82
C PRO A 125 -5.79 15.62 -5.99
N SER A 126 -5.34 16.86 -5.83
CA SER A 126 -4.15 17.16 -5.05
C SER A 126 -4.17 18.57 -4.45
N THR A 127 -3.31 18.79 -3.46
CA THR A 127 -2.94 20.13 -2.99
C THR A 127 -1.82 20.68 -3.85
N TYR A 128 -1.63 22.00 -3.84
CA TYR A 128 -0.53 22.64 -4.55
C TYR A 128 0.82 22.25 -3.95
N GLU A 129 0.96 22.38 -2.62
CA GLU A 129 2.17 22.02 -1.88
C GLU A 129 2.14 20.55 -1.42
N PRO A 130 3.31 19.88 -1.35
CA PRO A 130 3.42 18.51 -0.84
C PRO A 130 3.14 18.43 0.67
N HIS A 131 2.87 17.20 1.15
CA HIS A 131 2.69 16.87 2.57
C HIS A 131 1.58 17.64 3.31
N GLN A 132 0.58 18.13 2.58
CA GLN A 132 -0.59 18.79 3.14
C GLN A 132 -1.73 17.80 3.38
N GLU A 133 -1.77 17.22 4.57
CA GLU A 133 -2.79 16.23 4.90
C GLU A 133 -4.17 16.88 5.12
N GLY A 134 -5.17 16.36 4.41
CA GLY A 134 -6.54 16.83 4.49
C GLY A 134 -7.53 15.86 3.87
N GLU A 135 -8.73 15.82 4.43
CA GLU A 135 -9.84 15.06 3.86
C GLU A 135 -10.50 15.85 2.72
N PHE A 136 -10.97 15.17 1.67
CA PHE A 136 -11.75 15.78 0.59
C PHE A 136 -12.94 14.92 0.14
N ILE A 137 -13.78 15.53 -0.69
CA ILE A 137 -14.87 14.90 -1.44
C ILE A 137 -14.65 15.22 -2.92
N LEU A 138 -14.53 14.18 -3.74
CA LEU A 138 -14.57 14.28 -5.19
C LEU A 138 -15.97 13.87 -5.68
N ARG A 139 -16.57 14.71 -6.53
CA ARG A 139 -17.83 14.40 -7.22
C ARG A 139 -17.63 14.55 -8.71
N VAL A 140 -18.11 13.57 -9.45
CA VAL A 140 -18.17 13.61 -10.91
C VAL A 140 -19.63 13.51 -11.34
N PHE A 141 -20.07 14.45 -12.18
CA PHE A 141 -21.40 14.45 -12.77
C PHE A 141 -21.25 14.39 -14.27
N SER A 142 -21.59 13.25 -14.87
CA SER A 142 -21.67 13.08 -16.32
C SER A 142 -23.11 13.24 -16.78
N GLU A 143 -23.29 13.70 -18.01
CA GLU A 143 -24.59 13.76 -18.68
C GLU A 143 -25.14 12.35 -18.92
N LYS A 144 -24.33 11.51 -19.56
CA LYS A 144 -24.59 10.08 -19.77
C LYS A 144 -24.06 9.19 -18.66
N ARG A 145 -24.47 7.91 -18.67
CA ARG A 145 -24.00 6.95 -17.68
C ARG A 145 -22.49 6.76 -17.80
N SER A 146 -21.77 7.03 -16.72
CA SER A 146 -20.35 6.68 -16.58
C SER A 146 -20.17 5.60 -15.51
N LEU A 147 -19.13 4.78 -15.69
CA LEU A 147 -18.67 3.87 -14.65
C LEU A 147 -17.50 4.56 -13.94
N SER A 148 -17.61 4.65 -12.62
CA SER A 148 -16.50 5.08 -11.79
C SER A 148 -16.28 3.99 -10.74
N GLU A 149 -15.08 3.42 -10.72
CA GLU A 149 -14.71 2.40 -9.75
C GLU A 149 -13.60 2.95 -8.86
N GLU A 150 -13.61 2.57 -7.59
CA GLU A 150 -12.50 2.81 -6.68
C GLU A 150 -11.45 1.73 -6.95
N VAL A 151 -10.45 2.08 -7.76
CA VAL A 151 -9.23 1.27 -7.98
C VAL A 151 -8.54 0.97 -6.65
N GLU A 152 -8.71 1.85 -5.67
CA GLU A 152 -8.03 1.81 -4.38
C GLU A 152 -8.63 0.84 -3.34
N ASN A 153 -9.72 0.10 -3.63
CA ASN A 153 -10.37 -0.74 -2.62
C ASN A 153 -10.03 -2.24 -2.66
N MET A 154 -9.22 -2.70 -3.61
CA MET A 154 -8.84 -4.11 -3.67
C MET A 154 -7.79 -4.42 -2.61
N ILE A 155 -8.16 -5.26 -1.64
CA ILE A 155 -7.27 -5.80 -0.61
C ILE A 155 -7.01 -7.26 -0.96
N GLU A 156 -5.79 -7.59 -1.35
CA GLU A 156 -5.42 -8.93 -1.78
C GLU A 156 -3.99 -9.26 -1.33
N ALA A 157 -3.72 -10.53 -1.08
CA ALA A 157 -2.37 -11.05 -0.96
C ALA A 157 -2.21 -12.22 -1.93
N GLN A 158 -1.08 -12.26 -2.64
CA GLN A 158 -0.73 -13.44 -3.43
C GLN A 158 -0.68 -14.64 -2.49
N ARG A 159 -1.58 -15.60 -2.71
CA ARG A 159 -1.57 -16.86 -1.97
C ARG A 159 -0.24 -17.55 -2.25
N PRO A 160 0.49 -18.01 -1.22
CA PRO A 160 1.66 -18.82 -1.45
C PRO A 160 1.24 -20.02 -2.29
N SER A 161 1.90 -20.22 -3.44
CA SER A 161 1.74 -21.45 -4.17
C SER A 161 2.27 -22.56 -3.27
N HIS A 162 1.37 -23.42 -2.78
CA HIS A 162 1.79 -24.68 -2.19
C HIS A 162 2.36 -25.55 -3.31
N ALA A 163 3.58 -25.25 -3.74
CA ALA A 163 4.39 -26.20 -4.46
C ALA A 163 4.57 -27.37 -3.48
N SER A 164 3.79 -28.44 -3.71
CA SER A 164 3.91 -29.68 -2.96
C SER A 164 5.38 -30.09 -3.01
N ARG A 165 6.12 -29.92 -1.90
CA ARG A 165 7.50 -30.37 -1.77
C ARG A 165 7.48 -31.88 -1.96
N LYS A 166 7.76 -32.36 -3.17
CA LYS A 166 8.05 -33.77 -3.41
C LYS A 166 9.28 -34.11 -2.57
N ALA A 167 9.28 -35.28 -1.94
CA ALA A 167 10.45 -35.79 -1.24
C ALA A 167 11.63 -35.88 -2.23
N HIS A 168 12.49 -34.88 -2.21
CA HIS A 168 13.76 -34.86 -2.92
C HIS A 168 14.88 -34.92 -1.88
N GLU A 169 16.06 -35.39 -2.29
CA GLU A 169 17.24 -35.30 -1.45
C GLU A 169 17.49 -33.82 -1.12
N PRO A 170 17.80 -33.50 0.15
CA PRO A 170 18.06 -32.14 0.54
C PRO A 170 19.29 -31.63 -0.21
N THR A 171 19.11 -30.48 -0.88
CA THR A 171 20.19 -29.77 -1.57
C THR A 171 21.29 -29.37 -0.59
N GLU A 172 22.50 -29.12 -1.11
CA GLU A 172 23.61 -28.67 -0.25
C GLU A 172 23.29 -27.37 0.50
N GLU A 173 22.48 -26.48 -0.10
CA GLU A 173 22.00 -25.26 0.55
C GLU A 173 21.06 -25.58 1.72
N GLU A 174 20.15 -26.55 1.58
CA GLU A 174 19.26 -27.00 2.66
C GLU A 174 20.04 -27.66 3.81
N LYS A 175 21.10 -28.43 3.49
CA LYS A 175 22.00 -28.99 4.50
C LYS A 175 22.74 -27.91 5.27
N GLN A 176 23.27 -26.89 4.57
CA GLN A 176 23.92 -25.74 5.20
C GLN A 176 22.94 -24.96 6.07
N PHE A 177 21.71 -24.73 5.59
CA PHE A 177 20.68 -24.03 6.35
C PHE A 177 20.26 -24.81 7.62
N ARG A 178 20.12 -26.14 7.53
CA ARG A 178 19.90 -27.01 8.70
C ARG A 178 21.01 -26.90 9.74
N ASN A 179 22.27 -26.81 9.29
CA ASN A 179 23.39 -26.62 10.21
C ASN A 179 23.35 -25.25 10.89
N ILE A 180 22.99 -24.20 10.16
CA ILE A 180 22.78 -22.85 10.73
C ILE A 180 21.67 -22.90 11.78
N PHE A 181 20.53 -23.53 11.46
CA PHE A 181 19.43 -23.70 12.41
C PHE A 181 19.88 -24.39 13.70
N ARG A 182 20.58 -25.52 13.60
CA ARG A 182 21.10 -26.24 14.79
C ARG A 182 22.03 -25.39 15.64
N GLN A 183 22.86 -24.55 15.02
CA GLN A 183 23.75 -23.65 15.76
C GLN A 183 22.99 -22.56 16.51
N ILE A 184 21.79 -22.20 16.04
CA ILE A 184 20.96 -21.16 16.63
C ILE A 184 20.08 -21.73 17.73
N ALA A 185 19.35 -22.81 17.43
CA ALA A 185 18.40 -23.46 18.33
C ALA A 185 19.09 -24.23 19.47
N GLY A 186 20.32 -24.69 19.27
CA GLY A 186 21.00 -25.50 20.28
C GLY A 186 20.32 -26.86 20.48
N ASP A 187 20.24 -27.30 21.74
CA ASP A 187 19.85 -28.68 22.08
C ASP A 187 18.34 -28.94 22.04
N ASP A 188 17.51 -27.91 22.23
CA ASP A 188 16.04 -28.05 22.22
C ASP A 188 15.45 -28.08 20.80
N MET A 189 16.26 -27.76 19.79
CA MET A 189 15.89 -27.74 18.36
C MET A 189 14.71 -26.80 18.06
N GLU A 190 14.54 -25.76 18.87
CA GLU A 190 13.55 -24.70 18.68
C GLU A 190 14.24 -23.33 18.83
N ILE A 191 13.71 -22.29 18.19
CA ILE A 191 14.28 -20.94 18.26
C ILE A 191 13.40 -20.06 19.12
N ASN A 192 13.98 -19.49 20.19
CA ASN A 192 13.33 -18.49 21.03
C ASN A 192 13.60 -17.04 20.56
N ALA A 193 12.96 -16.07 21.21
CA ALA A 193 13.03 -14.66 20.79
C ALA A 193 14.44 -14.06 20.89
N GLU A 194 15.25 -14.49 21.87
CA GLU A 194 16.61 -13.98 22.02
C GLU A 194 17.53 -14.52 20.94
N GLU A 195 17.40 -15.81 20.60
CA GLU A 195 18.12 -16.45 19.50
C GLU A 195 17.77 -15.83 18.15
N LEU A 196 16.47 -15.66 17.87
CA LEU A 196 16.01 -14.98 16.65
C LEU A 196 16.59 -13.57 16.56
N ARG A 197 16.53 -12.80 17.65
CA ARG A 197 17.10 -11.45 17.73
C ARG A 197 18.59 -11.44 17.39
N ASN A 198 19.35 -12.35 17.99
CA ASN A 198 20.80 -12.43 17.79
C ASN A 198 21.13 -12.71 16.32
N VAL A 199 20.40 -13.63 15.68
CA VAL A 199 20.61 -14.00 14.27
C VAL A 199 20.25 -12.86 13.33
N LEU A 200 19.08 -12.24 13.52
CA LEU A 200 18.65 -11.12 12.70
C LEU A 200 19.60 -9.92 12.84
N ASN A 201 20.06 -9.62 14.06
CA ASN A 201 21.02 -8.55 14.28
C ASN A 201 22.41 -8.85 13.72
N ASN A 202 22.81 -10.13 13.64
CA ASN A 202 24.02 -10.51 12.92
C ASN A 202 23.89 -10.29 11.41
N VAL A 203 22.70 -10.45 10.83
CA VAL A 203 22.44 -10.10 9.43
C VAL A 203 22.54 -8.59 9.23
N VAL A 204 21.86 -7.81 10.08
CA VAL A 204 21.92 -6.34 10.03
C VAL A 204 23.36 -5.83 10.12
N LYS A 205 24.18 -6.35 11.05
CA LYS A 205 25.60 -5.97 11.18
C LYS A 205 26.43 -6.24 9.94
N LYS A 206 26.10 -7.27 9.15
CA LYS A 206 26.77 -7.58 7.87
C LYS A 206 26.37 -6.62 6.74
N HIS A 207 25.22 -5.96 6.86
CA HIS A 207 24.67 -5.05 5.88
C HIS A 207 24.67 -3.62 6.41
N LYS A 208 25.84 -2.98 6.37
CA LYS A 208 26.05 -1.60 6.85
C LYS A 208 25.25 -0.54 6.07
N ASP A 209 24.69 -0.93 4.94
CA ASP A 209 23.77 -0.13 4.12
C ASP A 209 22.37 0.00 4.76
N LEU A 210 22.01 -0.86 5.71
CA LEU A 210 20.73 -0.79 6.41
C LEU A 210 20.83 0.17 7.60
N LYS A 211 19.97 1.20 7.62
CA LYS A 211 19.92 2.18 8.70
C LYS A 211 18.89 1.73 9.74
N THR A 212 19.33 0.94 10.70
CA THR A 212 18.51 0.44 11.82
C THR A 212 19.38 0.24 13.06
N GLU A 213 18.79 0.37 14.25
CA GLU A 213 19.44 0.02 15.52
C GLU A 213 19.47 -1.51 15.76
N GLY A 214 18.82 -2.27 14.87
CA GLY A 214 18.63 -3.70 14.97
C GLY A 214 17.24 -4.06 15.50
N PHE A 215 16.90 -5.33 15.39
CA PHE A 215 15.67 -5.89 15.90
C PHE A 215 15.66 -5.87 17.42
N GLU A 216 14.62 -5.27 17.98
CA GLU A 216 14.30 -5.35 19.40
C GLU A 216 13.80 -6.75 19.79
N LEU A 217 13.85 -7.05 21.09
CA LEU A 217 13.34 -8.32 21.61
C LEU A 217 11.84 -8.48 21.36
N GLU A 218 11.08 -7.40 21.49
CA GLU A 218 9.62 -7.43 21.31
C GLU A 218 9.23 -7.66 19.85
N SER A 219 9.96 -7.05 18.91
CA SER A 219 9.84 -7.35 17.48
C SER A 219 10.02 -8.83 17.20
N CYS A 220 11.03 -9.46 17.80
CA CYS A 220 11.28 -10.88 17.63
C CYS A 220 10.19 -11.75 18.29
N ARG A 221 9.68 -11.37 19.47
CA ARG A 221 8.55 -12.07 20.12
C ARG A 221 7.29 -12.06 19.25
N SER A 222 6.93 -10.91 18.69
CA SER A 222 5.77 -10.82 17.80
C SER A 222 6.00 -11.64 16.53
N MET A 223 7.21 -11.63 15.94
CA MET A 223 7.50 -12.51 14.79
C MET A 223 7.36 -14.00 15.12
N ILE A 224 7.77 -14.43 16.32
CA ILE A 224 7.58 -15.80 16.78
C ILE A 224 6.10 -16.13 16.85
N ALA A 225 5.32 -15.33 17.55
CA ALA A 225 3.89 -15.61 17.72
C ALA A 225 3.10 -15.61 16.38
N LEU A 226 3.57 -14.86 15.38
CA LEU A 226 2.98 -14.83 14.03
C LEU A 226 3.38 -16.02 13.15
N MET A 227 4.42 -16.76 13.54
CA MET A 227 4.96 -17.91 12.80
C MET A 227 4.71 -19.25 13.50
N ASP A 228 4.53 -19.22 14.82
CA ASP A 228 4.26 -20.37 15.67
C ASP A 228 2.87 -20.93 15.37
N THR A 229 2.85 -21.96 14.54
CA THR A 229 1.63 -22.65 14.13
C THR A 229 1.27 -23.81 15.05
N ASP A 230 2.22 -24.32 15.83
CA ASP A 230 2.04 -25.43 16.76
C ASP A 230 1.73 -24.98 18.19
N GLY A 231 1.87 -23.68 18.49
CA GLY A 231 1.57 -23.06 19.78
C GLY A 231 2.63 -23.35 20.84
N SER A 232 3.85 -23.73 20.44
CA SER A 232 4.96 -24.05 21.34
C SER A 232 5.50 -22.83 22.11
N GLY A 233 5.24 -21.62 21.62
CA GLY A 233 5.85 -20.37 22.05
C GLY A 233 7.27 -20.15 21.50
N LYS A 234 7.71 -21.00 20.58
CA LYS A 234 9.01 -20.94 19.88
C LYS A 234 8.80 -21.26 18.41
N ILE A 235 9.88 -21.25 17.63
CA ILE A 235 9.84 -21.56 16.19
C ILE A 235 10.61 -22.85 15.92
N ASN A 236 9.96 -23.84 15.31
CA ASN A 236 10.61 -25.06 14.85
C ASN A 236 11.36 -24.88 13.51
N PHE A 237 12.02 -25.92 12.99
CA PHE A 237 12.81 -25.80 11.75
C PHE A 237 12.00 -25.33 10.53
N ASP A 238 10.81 -25.87 10.33
CA ASP A 238 10.01 -25.59 9.14
C ASP A 238 9.44 -24.16 9.18
N GLU A 239 9.00 -23.73 10.35
CA GLU A 239 8.54 -22.36 10.59
C GLU A 239 9.69 -21.36 10.45
N PHE A 240 10.88 -21.68 10.97
CA PHE A 240 12.05 -20.83 10.81
C PHE A 240 12.49 -20.74 9.35
N GLN A 241 12.46 -21.86 8.62
CA GLN A 241 12.74 -21.86 7.19
C GLN A 241 11.78 -20.94 6.44
N HIS A 242 10.47 -21.04 6.74
CA HIS A 242 9.46 -20.20 6.12
C HIS A 242 9.69 -18.71 6.40
N LEU A 243 9.88 -18.36 7.68
CA LEU A 243 10.18 -16.99 8.09
C LEU A 243 11.44 -16.47 7.41
N TRP A 244 12.51 -17.27 7.38
CA TRP A 244 13.79 -16.87 6.82
C TRP A 244 13.74 -16.62 5.31
N ASP A 245 13.03 -17.47 4.56
CA ASP A 245 12.85 -17.29 3.12
C ASP A 245 12.06 -16.01 2.81
N LYS A 246 11.04 -15.71 3.63
CA LYS A 246 10.29 -14.45 3.56
C LYS A 246 11.16 -13.24 3.86
N ILE A 247 11.92 -13.26 4.96
CA ILE A 247 12.84 -12.18 5.34
C ILE A 247 13.88 -11.92 4.24
N LYS A 248 14.47 -12.98 3.67
CA LYS A 248 15.42 -12.85 2.54
C LYS A 248 14.77 -12.21 1.31
N SER A 249 13.54 -12.60 0.97
CA SER A 249 12.80 -12.01 -0.14
C SER A 249 12.52 -10.53 0.10
N TRP A 250 11.98 -10.20 1.27
CA TRP A 250 11.67 -8.82 1.65
C TRP A 250 12.91 -7.95 1.83
N GLN A 251 14.04 -8.51 2.24
CA GLN A 251 15.33 -7.81 2.26
C GLN A 251 15.76 -7.38 0.85
N LYS A 252 15.57 -8.25 -0.16
CA LYS A 252 15.85 -7.89 -1.56
C LYS A 252 14.93 -6.78 -2.05
N ILE A 253 13.65 -6.83 -1.67
CA ILE A 253 12.66 -5.79 -1.99
C ILE A 253 13.05 -4.46 -1.33
N PHE A 254 13.39 -4.47 -0.04
CA PHE A 254 13.84 -3.28 0.68
C PHE A 254 15.02 -2.61 -0.04
N LYS A 255 16.08 -3.38 -0.33
CA LYS A 255 17.26 -2.85 -1.04
C LYS A 255 16.97 -2.37 -2.47
N ARG A 256 15.96 -2.93 -3.12
CA ARG A 256 15.54 -2.51 -4.46
C ARG A 256 14.82 -1.17 -4.43
N TYR A 257 14.00 -0.94 -3.42
CA TYR A 257 13.14 0.24 -3.32
C TYR A 257 13.73 1.36 -2.47
N ASP A 258 14.78 1.14 -1.69
CA ASP A 258 15.63 2.18 -1.10
C ASP A 258 16.48 2.86 -2.20
N THR A 259 15.79 3.55 -3.11
CA THR A 259 16.39 4.08 -4.34
C THR A 259 17.32 5.24 -4.07
N ASP A 260 17.04 6.02 -3.04
CA ASP A 260 17.87 7.13 -2.58
C ASP A 260 19.02 6.67 -1.67
N HIS A 261 19.12 5.37 -1.39
CA HIS A 261 20.14 4.75 -0.53
C HIS A 261 20.16 5.42 0.86
N SER A 262 19.00 5.86 1.34
CA SER A 262 18.83 6.46 2.66
C SER A 262 18.96 5.42 3.77
N GLY A 263 18.87 4.13 3.43
CA GLY A 263 18.81 3.02 4.37
C GLY A 263 17.42 2.87 4.99
N THR A 264 16.42 3.58 4.47
CA THR A 264 15.03 3.64 4.94
C THR A 264 14.07 3.64 3.77
N ILE A 265 12.80 3.29 4.03
CA ILE A 265 11.74 3.29 3.02
C ILE A 265 10.74 4.39 3.36
N ASN A 266 10.60 5.36 2.46
CA ASN A 266 9.58 6.40 2.62
C ASN A 266 8.19 5.91 2.15
N SER A 267 7.15 6.73 2.36
CA SER A 267 5.77 6.36 1.99
C SER A 267 5.57 6.03 0.51
N TYR A 268 6.39 6.58 -0.39
CA TYR A 268 6.34 6.35 -1.84
C TYR A 268 6.89 4.96 -2.17
N GLU A 269 8.07 4.67 -1.64
CA GLU A 269 8.77 3.40 -1.82
C GLU A 269 7.99 2.25 -1.17
N MET A 270 7.35 2.50 -0.02
CA MET A 270 6.53 1.52 0.68
C MET A 270 5.39 0.97 -0.18
N ARG A 271 4.71 1.83 -0.94
CA ARG A 271 3.61 1.40 -1.82
C ARG A 271 4.11 0.40 -2.86
N ASN A 272 5.29 0.64 -3.43
CA ASN A 272 5.86 -0.22 -4.46
C ASN A 272 6.44 -1.50 -3.86
N ALA A 273 7.08 -1.41 -2.69
CA ALA A 273 7.58 -2.57 -1.96
C ALA A 273 6.46 -3.54 -1.56
N VAL A 274 5.33 -3.03 -1.06
CA VAL A 274 4.15 -3.83 -0.70
C VAL A 274 3.59 -4.55 -1.93
N ASN A 275 3.47 -3.85 -3.07
CA ASN A 275 3.00 -4.44 -4.32
C ASN A 275 3.93 -5.53 -4.86
N ASP A 276 5.26 -5.30 -4.83
CA ASP A 276 6.26 -6.28 -5.29
C ASP A 276 6.34 -7.51 -4.37
N ALA A 277 6.03 -7.35 -3.09
CA ALA A 277 5.90 -8.47 -2.16
C ALA A 277 4.60 -9.26 -2.32
N GLY A 278 3.74 -8.86 -3.25
CA GLY A 278 2.51 -9.57 -3.59
C GLY A 278 1.29 -9.13 -2.78
N PHE A 279 1.37 -8.02 -2.03
CA PHE A 279 0.25 -7.45 -1.31
C PHE A 279 -0.38 -6.30 -2.10
N ARG A 280 -1.71 -6.21 -2.08
CA ARG A 280 -2.48 -5.07 -2.56
C ARG A 280 -3.28 -4.54 -1.39
N LEU A 281 -3.05 -3.28 -1.05
CA LEU A 281 -3.68 -2.63 0.08
C LEU A 281 -4.40 -1.36 -0.40
N ASN A 282 -5.47 -1.00 0.31
CA ASN A 282 -6.10 0.30 0.11
C ASN A 282 -5.34 1.42 0.84
N ASN A 283 -5.68 2.67 0.55
CA ASN A 283 -5.00 3.82 1.18
C ASN A 283 -5.16 3.84 2.71
N GLN A 284 -6.31 3.40 3.24
CA GLN A 284 -6.52 3.34 4.69
C GLN A 284 -5.53 2.40 5.38
N LEU A 285 -5.21 1.26 4.77
CA LEU A 285 -4.21 0.34 5.29
C LEU A 285 -2.79 0.90 5.17
N TYR A 286 -2.47 1.64 4.10
CA TYR A 286 -1.18 2.35 4.01
C TYR A 286 -1.03 3.44 5.09
N ASP A 287 -2.11 4.15 5.41
CA ASP A 287 -2.13 5.13 6.50
C ASP A 287 -1.88 4.44 7.85
N ILE A 288 -2.52 3.30 8.12
CA ILE A 288 -2.30 2.50 9.34
C ILE A 288 -0.85 2.02 9.43
N ILE A 289 -0.30 1.50 8.33
CA ILE A 289 1.09 1.04 8.26
C ILE A 289 2.03 2.20 8.59
N THR A 290 1.81 3.36 7.99
CA THR A 290 2.65 4.54 8.21
C THR A 290 2.52 5.03 9.65
N MET A 291 1.31 5.09 10.20
CA MET A 291 1.07 5.50 11.58
C MET A 291 1.73 4.57 12.61
N ARG A 292 1.86 3.26 12.30
CA ARG A 292 2.39 2.26 13.24
C ARG A 292 3.90 2.04 13.13
N TYR A 293 4.45 2.12 11.92
CA TYR A 293 5.81 1.68 11.60
C TYR A 293 6.73 2.78 11.07
N ALA A 294 6.21 3.95 10.70
CA ALA A 294 7.06 5.05 10.26
C ALA A 294 7.53 5.92 11.42
N ASP A 295 8.73 6.50 11.27
CA ASP A 295 9.28 7.48 12.17
C ASP A 295 8.60 8.86 12.02
N LYS A 296 9.07 9.84 12.81
CA LYS A 296 8.60 11.22 12.76
C LYS A 296 8.77 11.91 11.39
N ASN A 297 9.60 11.36 10.51
CA ASN A 297 9.86 11.87 9.17
C ASN A 297 9.11 11.06 8.09
N MET A 298 8.21 10.16 8.47
CA MET A 298 7.46 9.28 7.56
C MET A 298 8.33 8.26 6.83
N ASN A 299 9.45 7.86 7.45
CA ASN A 299 10.37 6.83 6.95
C ASN A 299 10.28 5.58 7.80
N ILE A 300 10.38 4.41 7.16
CA ILE A 300 10.33 3.10 7.80
C ILE A 300 11.73 2.49 7.69
N ASP A 301 12.37 2.20 8.82
CA ASP A 301 13.65 1.49 8.84
C ASP A 301 13.49 -0.01 8.56
N PHE A 302 14.63 -0.70 8.44
CA PHE A 302 14.64 -2.10 8.01
C PHE A 302 13.91 -3.04 8.97
N ASP A 303 14.08 -2.88 10.28
CA ASP A 303 13.42 -3.74 11.25
C ASP A 303 11.91 -3.47 11.31
N SER A 304 11.48 -2.21 11.29
CA SER A 304 10.04 -1.88 11.20
C SER A 304 9.41 -2.39 9.90
N PHE A 305 10.14 -2.33 8.79
CA PHE A 305 9.70 -2.88 7.50
C PHE A 305 9.49 -4.39 7.58
N ILE A 306 10.46 -5.16 8.10
CA ILE A 306 10.32 -6.61 8.25
C ILE A 306 9.20 -6.97 9.23
N CYS A 307 9.10 -6.29 10.38
CA CYS A 307 8.00 -6.46 11.34
C CYS A 307 6.64 -6.23 10.69
N CYS A 308 6.49 -5.16 9.90
CA CYS A 308 5.27 -4.85 9.18
C CYS A 308 4.90 -5.98 8.21
N PHE A 309 5.85 -6.49 7.42
CA PHE A 309 5.58 -7.51 6.41
C PHE A 309 5.31 -8.88 7.02
N VAL A 310 6.02 -9.26 8.09
CA VAL A 310 5.72 -10.49 8.85
C VAL A 310 4.29 -10.44 9.39
N ARG A 311 3.89 -9.32 10.01
CA ARG A 311 2.53 -9.15 10.52
C ARG A 311 1.49 -9.14 9.40
N LEU A 312 1.74 -8.41 8.31
CA LEU A 312 0.81 -8.35 7.19
C LEU A 312 0.59 -9.74 6.57
N ASP A 313 1.65 -10.49 6.30
CA ASP A 313 1.60 -11.85 5.77
C ASP A 313 0.81 -12.78 6.70
N ALA A 314 1.13 -12.77 8.00
CA ALA A 314 0.45 -13.59 8.99
C ALA A 314 -1.04 -13.25 9.13
N MET A 315 -1.42 -11.96 9.09
CA MET A 315 -2.83 -11.55 9.14
C MET A 315 -3.60 -12.03 7.90
N PHE A 316 -3.01 -11.96 6.70
CA PHE A 316 -3.62 -12.54 5.50
C PHE A 316 -3.73 -14.08 5.59
N ARG A 317 -2.69 -14.77 6.08
CA ARG A 317 -2.71 -16.22 6.29
C ARG A 317 -3.81 -16.62 7.27
N ALA A 318 -3.92 -15.94 8.40
CA ALA A 318 -4.95 -16.19 9.40
C ALA A 318 -6.35 -15.92 8.82
N PHE A 319 -6.55 -14.78 8.14
CA PHE A 319 -7.83 -14.46 7.50
C PHE A 319 -8.26 -15.55 6.51
N HIS A 320 -7.37 -15.97 5.61
CA HIS A 320 -7.65 -17.03 4.64
C HIS A 320 -7.87 -18.41 5.29
N ALA A 321 -7.31 -18.68 6.46
CA ALA A 321 -7.57 -19.93 7.18
C ALA A 321 -9.00 -19.96 7.78
N PHE A 322 -9.52 -18.79 8.17
CA PHE A 322 -10.89 -18.64 8.69
C PHE A 322 -11.95 -18.47 7.59
N ASP A 323 -11.62 -17.80 6.48
CA ASP A 323 -12.48 -17.54 5.31
C ASP A 323 -12.55 -18.75 4.36
N LYS A 324 -13.28 -19.79 4.78
CA LYS A 324 -13.35 -21.07 4.05
C LYS A 324 -14.24 -21.04 2.81
N ASP A 325 -15.24 -20.17 2.79
CA ASP A 325 -16.17 -19.98 1.67
C ASP A 325 -15.72 -18.88 0.70
N GLY A 326 -14.73 -18.06 1.08
CA GLY A 326 -14.14 -17.05 0.22
C GLY A 326 -15.07 -15.87 -0.03
N ASP A 327 -16.02 -15.64 0.89
CA ASP A 327 -16.96 -14.53 0.81
C ASP A 327 -16.35 -13.20 1.32
N GLY A 328 -15.15 -13.27 1.89
CA GLY A 328 -14.42 -12.13 2.43
C GLY A 328 -14.90 -11.70 3.82
N ILE A 329 -15.61 -12.55 4.56
CA ILE A 329 -16.14 -12.28 5.90
C ILE A 329 -15.83 -13.45 6.84
N ILE A 330 -15.04 -13.19 7.89
CA ILE A 330 -14.81 -14.17 8.96
C ILE A 330 -15.74 -13.91 10.15
N LYS A 331 -16.21 -14.98 10.80
CA LYS A 331 -16.98 -14.93 12.05
C LYS A 331 -16.13 -15.53 13.17
N LEU A 332 -15.82 -14.71 14.18
CA LEU A 332 -15.04 -15.11 15.33
C LEU A 332 -15.85 -14.89 16.60
N ASN A 333 -15.76 -15.82 17.55
CA ASN A 333 -16.22 -15.60 18.90
C ASN A 333 -15.19 -14.79 19.71
N VAL A 334 -15.54 -14.38 20.94
CA VAL A 334 -14.67 -13.53 21.78
C VAL A 334 -13.33 -14.21 22.09
N LEU A 335 -13.32 -15.53 22.34
CA LEU A 335 -12.09 -16.27 22.62
C LEU A 335 -11.17 -16.30 21.40
N GLU A 336 -11.71 -16.65 20.23
CA GLU A 336 -10.96 -16.69 18.97
C GLU A 336 -10.41 -15.30 18.61
N TRP A 337 -11.21 -14.24 18.78
CA TRP A 337 -10.77 -12.88 18.56
C TRP A 337 -9.62 -12.49 19.48
N LEU A 338 -9.71 -12.79 20.77
CA LEU A 338 -8.65 -12.50 21.73
C LEU A 338 -7.39 -13.32 21.47
N GLN A 339 -7.51 -14.59 21.11
CA GLN A 339 -6.37 -15.42 20.72
C GLN A 339 -5.66 -14.84 19.48
N LEU A 340 -6.42 -14.44 18.47
CA LEU A 340 -5.87 -13.88 17.24
C LEU A 340 -5.20 -12.52 17.46
N THR A 341 -5.69 -11.69 18.38
CA THR A 341 -5.24 -10.28 18.53
C THR A 341 -4.26 -10.04 19.67
N MET A 342 -4.26 -10.88 20.71
CA MET A 342 -3.35 -10.74 21.86
C MET A 342 -2.06 -11.54 21.71
N TYR A 343 -2.13 -12.68 21.02
CA TYR A 343 -0.96 -13.53 20.82
C TYR A 343 -0.06 -13.01 19.69
N ALA A 344 -0.67 -12.51 18.61
CA ALA A 344 -0.04 -12.06 17.36
C ALA A 344 0.71 -10.71 17.44
#